data_AF-A0A6J4G0S0-F1
#
_entry.id   AF-A0A6J4G0S0-F1
#
_cell.length_a   1.000
_cell.length_b   1.000
_cell.length_c   1.000
_cell.angle_alpha   90.00
_cell.angle_beta   90.00
_cell.angle_gamma   90.00
#
_symmetry.space_group_name_H-M   'P 1'
#
loop_
_entity.id
_entity.type
_entity.pdbx_description
1 polymer ?
#
loop_
_entity_poly.entity_id
_entity_poly.type
_entity_poly.pdbx_seq_one_letter_code
_entity_poly.pdbx_strand_id
1 'polypeptide(L)' 'MVDFAKLEPMTDAEERRFVSVVAAALADDHGDEAKRHLAAGRPIYYSDDRFGDGIVKEYPDGRRQLVVFRDDAEVVLRAL' A
#
# COMPACT_ATOMS: atom_id res chain seq x y z
N MET A 1 15.09 3.44 -0.31
CA MET A 1 14.53 2.89 0.94
C MET A 1 14.20 4.06 1.83
N VAL A 2 12.94 4.23 2.22
CA VAL A 2 12.56 5.28 3.18
C VAL A 2 13.22 4.91 4.50
N ASP A 3 14.07 5.79 5.01
CA ASP A 3 14.75 5.60 6.28
C ASP A 3 13.77 5.96 7.41
N PHE A 4 13.10 4.95 7.96
CA PHE A 4 12.17 5.15 9.06
C PHE A 4 12.86 5.52 10.37
N ALA A 5 14.20 5.41 10.47
CA ALA A 5 14.94 5.98 11.60
C ALA A 5 14.94 7.52 11.61
N LYS A 6 14.49 8.15 10.50
CA LYS A 6 14.20 9.59 10.43
C LYS A 6 12.79 9.96 10.90
N LEU A 7 11.94 8.99 11.19
CA LEU A 7 10.73 9.26 11.95
C LEU A 7 11.17 9.39 13.40
N GLU A 8 11.43 10.64 13.83
CA GLU A 8 11.65 10.93 15.24
C GLU A 8 10.47 10.40 16.06
N PRO A 9 10.70 9.89 17.29
CA PRO A 9 9.62 9.48 18.16
C PRO A 9 8.66 10.66 18.36
N MET A 10 7.42 10.49 17.90
CA MET A 10 6.38 11.49 18.05
C MET A 10 5.84 11.44 19.47
N THR A 11 5.56 12.59 20.06
CA THR A 11 4.69 12.64 21.25
C THR A 11 3.28 12.19 20.86
N ASP A 12 2.49 11.70 21.82
CA ASP A 12 1.08 11.33 21.60
C ASP A 12 0.26 12.45 20.92
N ALA A 13 0.59 13.71 21.20
CA ALA A 13 -0.06 14.87 20.62
C ALA A 13 0.30 15.06 19.13
N GLU A 14 1.57 14.86 18.79
CA GLU A 14 2.05 14.91 17.40
C GLU A 14 1.50 13.75 16.60
N GLU A 15 1.51 12.53 17.16
CA GLU A 15 0.92 11.34 16.52
C GLU A 15 -0.56 11.57 16.23
N ARG A 16 -1.34 12.04 17.21
CA ARG A 16 -2.76 12.33 17.01
C ARG A 16 -3.00 13.37 15.91
N ARG A 17 -2.15 14.39 15.84
CA ARG A 17 -2.21 15.41 14.78
C ARG A 17 -1.89 14.81 13.42
N PHE A 18 -0.84 13.99 13.33
CA PHE A 18 -0.45 13.32 12.10
C PHE A 18 -1.56 12.41 11.59
N VAL A 19 -2.10 11.54 12.45
CA VAL A 19 -3.22 10.65 12.11
C VAL A 19 -4.42 11.45 11.62
N SER A 20 -4.77 12.57 12.28
CA SER A 20 -5.89 13.41 11.85
C SER A 20 -5.68 14.02 10.46
N VAL A 21 -4.46 14.48 10.15
CA VAL A 21 -4.14 15.07 8.83
C VAL A 21 -4.14 14.00 7.75
N VAL A 22 -3.49 12.87 8.00
CA VAL A 22 -3.41 11.76 7.05
C VAL A 22 -4.79 11.16 6.78
N ALA A 23 -5.59 10.92 7.82
CA ALA A 23 -6.95 10.40 7.66
C ALA A 23 -7.82 11.35 6.83
N ALA A 24 -7.71 12.66 7.03
CA ALA A 24 -8.43 13.64 6.23
C ALA A 24 -7.98 13.63 4.75
N ALA A 25 -6.68 13.51 4.49
CA ALA A 25 -6.15 13.42 3.12
C ALA A 25 -6.57 12.12 2.42
N LEU A 26 -6.58 10.99 3.13
CA LEU A 26 -7.02 9.70 2.60
C LEU A 26 -8.53 9.65 2.35
N ALA A 27 -9.34 10.39 3.12
CA ALA A 27 -10.78 10.47 2.90
C ALA A 27 -11.15 11.11 1.55
N ASP A 28 -10.28 11.96 1.02
CA ASP A 28 -10.42 12.61 -0.29
C ASP A 28 -9.62 11.90 -1.41
N ASP A 29 -8.97 10.77 -1.09
CA ASP A 29 -8.23 10.00 -2.09
C ASP A 29 -9.20 9.21 -2.99
N HIS A 30 -9.16 9.52 -4.29
CA HIS A 30 -9.94 8.85 -5.32
C HIS A 30 -9.16 7.75 -6.05
N GLY A 31 -7.93 7.44 -5.59
CA GLY A 31 -7.06 6.42 -6.16
C GLY A 31 -6.47 6.81 -7.52
N ASP A 32 -6.35 8.10 -7.81
CA ASP A 32 -5.94 8.58 -9.14
C ASP A 32 -4.50 8.19 -9.48
N GLU A 33 -3.62 8.14 -8.48
CA GLU A 33 -2.25 7.66 -8.69
C GLU A 33 -2.20 6.16 -8.99
N ALA A 34 -3.03 5.35 -8.32
CA ALA A 34 -3.16 3.93 -8.63
C ALA A 34 -3.68 3.72 -10.07
N LYS A 35 -4.70 4.48 -10.48
CA LYS A 35 -5.21 4.49 -11.87
C LYS A 35 -4.12 4.88 -12.87
N ARG A 36 -3.32 5.91 -12.55
CA ARG A 36 -2.21 6.39 -13.39
C ARG A 36 -1.14 5.31 -13.57
N HIS A 37 -0.82 4.55 -12.52
CA HIS A 37 0.11 3.43 -12.60
C HIS A 37 -0.39 2.30 -13.50
N LEU A 38 -1.64 1.88 -13.30
CA LEU A 38 -2.27 0.84 -14.11
C LEU A 38 -2.35 1.27 -15.59
N ALA A 39 -2.79 2.51 -15.87
CA ALA A 39 -2.84 3.06 -17.22
C ALA A 39 -1.46 3.12 -17.89
N ALA A 40 -0.38 3.25 -17.12
CA ALA A 40 0.99 3.23 -17.61
C ALA A 40 1.60 1.82 -17.69
N GLY A 41 0.79 0.76 -17.55
CA GLY A 41 1.24 -0.62 -17.68
C GLY A 41 1.99 -1.17 -16.46
N ARG A 42 1.93 -0.48 -15.31
CA ARG A 42 2.62 -0.90 -14.08
C ARG A 42 1.64 -1.58 -13.12
N PRO A 43 1.98 -2.74 -12.54
CA PRO A 43 1.18 -3.31 -11.47
C PRO A 43 1.22 -2.41 -10.23
N ILE A 44 0.17 -2.50 -9.43
CA ILE A 44 0.08 -1.86 -8.11
C ILE A 44 -0.01 -2.94 -7.03
N TYR A 45 0.40 -2.56 -5.82
CA TYR A 45 0.40 -3.44 -4.65
C TYR A 45 -0.37 -2.75 -3.53
N TYR A 46 -1.32 -3.46 -2.92
CA TYR A 46 -2.09 -2.95 -1.79
C TYR A 46 -2.45 -4.07 -0.81
N SER A 47 -2.60 -3.70 0.46
CA SER A 47 -3.12 -4.60 1.49
C SER A 47 -4.65 -4.63 1.42
N ASP A 48 -5.23 -5.78 1.77
CA ASP A 48 -6.68 -5.97 1.84
C ASP A 48 -6.98 -6.84 3.05
N ASP A 49 -7.82 -6.35 3.95
CA ASP A 49 -8.13 -6.98 5.24
C ASP A 49 -8.61 -8.43 5.11
N ARG A 50 -9.13 -8.81 3.94
CA ARG A 50 -9.57 -10.18 3.65
C ARG A 50 -8.42 -11.18 3.57
N PHE A 51 -7.17 -10.73 3.42
CA PHE A 51 -6.01 -11.58 3.16
C PHE A 51 -4.90 -11.52 4.21
N GLY A 52 -5.14 -10.88 5.36
CA GLY A 52 -4.16 -10.80 6.45
C GLY A 52 -2.84 -10.22 5.98
N ASP A 53 -1.74 -10.96 6.17
CA ASP A 53 -0.38 -10.53 5.78
C ASP A 53 -0.12 -10.59 4.26
N GLY A 54 -1.07 -11.07 3.47
CA GLY A 54 -0.94 -11.15 2.02
C GLY A 54 -1.16 -9.79 1.34
N ILE A 55 -0.39 -9.51 0.30
CA ILE A 55 -0.47 -8.28 -0.50
C ILE A 55 -1.15 -8.60 -1.83
N VAL A 56 -2.15 -7.82 -2.21
CA VAL A 56 -2.78 -7.90 -3.53
C VAL A 56 -1.87 -7.20 -4.54
N LYS A 57 -1.45 -7.93 -5.56
CA LYS A 57 -0.82 -7.39 -6.77
C LYS A 57 -1.88 -7.34 -7.87
N GLU A 58 -2.22 -6.14 -8.31
CA GLU A 58 -3.17 -5.89 -9.39
C GLU A 58 -2.42 -5.49 -10.66
N TYR A 59 -2.71 -6.18 -11.75
CA TYR A 59 -2.12 -5.93 -13.06
C TYR A 59 -2.99 -4.94 -13.86
N PRO A 60 -2.40 -4.24 -14.85
CA PRO A 60 -3.13 -3.33 -15.75
C PRO A 60 -4.35 -3.94 -16.46
N ASP A 61 -4.33 -5.27 -16.66
CA ASP A 61 -5.42 -6.03 -17.29
C ASP A 61 -6.52 -6.45 -16.30
N GLY A 62 -6.43 -6.03 -15.04
CA GLY A 62 -7.37 -6.35 -13.97
C GLY A 62 -7.14 -7.71 -13.30
N ARG A 63 -6.17 -8.52 -13.77
CA ARG A 63 -5.80 -9.74 -13.04
C ARG A 63 -5.23 -9.38 -11.67
N ARG A 64 -5.54 -10.21 -10.67
CA ARG A 64 -5.03 -10.05 -9.31
C ARG A 64 -4.37 -11.31 -8.81
N GLN A 65 -3.32 -11.11 -8.01
CA GLN A 65 -2.60 -12.17 -7.32
C GLN A 65 -2.44 -11.79 -5.86
N LEU A 66 -2.50 -12.79 -4.99
CA LEU A 66 -2.04 -12.65 -3.62
C LEU A 66 -0.57 -13.03 -3.57
N VAL A 67 0.27 -12.14 -3.06
CA VAL A 67 1.72 -12.32 -2.93
C VAL A 67 2.18 -12.05 -1.50
N VAL A 68 3.38 -12.54 -1.17
CA VAL A 68 4.13 -12.15 0.04
C VAL A 68 5.56 -11.83 -0.34
N PHE A 69 6.23 -10.98 0.43
CA PHE A 69 7.66 -10.74 0.28
C PHE A 69 8.42 -11.51 1.36
N ARG A 70 9.35 -12.37 0.95
CA ARG A 70 10.23 -13.15 1.82
C ARG A 70 11.66 -13.00 1.32
N ASP A 71 12.59 -12.62 2.19
CA ASP A 71 13.99 -12.41 1.83
C ASP A 71 14.16 -11.50 0.60
N ASP A 72 13.40 -10.40 0.58
CA ASP A 72 13.30 -9.43 -0.54
C ASP A 72 12.80 -10.00 -1.89
N ALA A 73 12.32 -11.24 -1.90
CA ALA A 73 11.71 -11.87 -3.07
C ALA A 73 10.18 -11.88 -3.00
N GLU A 74 9.53 -11.52 -4.12
CA GLU A 74 8.08 -11.69 -4.29
C GLU A 74 7.76 -13.17 -4.50
N VAL A 75 6.88 -13.72 -3.66
CA VAL A 75 6.36 -15.09 -3.78
C VAL A 75 4.86 -15.03 -4.02
N VAL A 76 4.43 -15.55 -5.17
CA VAL A 76 3.00 -15.66 -5.51
C VAL A 76 2.38 -16.80 -4.70
N LEU A 77 1.33 -16.49 -3.93
CA LEU A 77 0.56 -17.48 -3.19
C LEU A 77 -0.56 -18.08 -4.02
N ARG A 78 -1.36 -17.24 -4.69
CA ARG A 78 -2.49 -17.66 -5.55
C ARG A 78 -3.02 -16.51 -6.41
N ALA A 79 -3.83 -16.83 -7.41
CA ALA A 79 -4.69 -15.86 -8.09
C ALA A 79 -5.89 -15.46 -7.19
N LEU A 80 -6.46 -14.27 -7.43
CA LEU A 80 -7.61 -13.70 -6.72
C LEU A 80 -8.76 -13.34 -7.66
#